data_AF-A0A539DHY1-F1
#
_entry.id   AF-A0A539DHY1-F1
#
_cell.length_a   1.000
_cell.length_b   1.000
_cell.length_c   1.000
_cell.angle_alpha   90.00
_cell.angle_beta   90.00
_cell.angle_gamma   90.00
#
_symmetry.space_group_name_H-M   'P 1'
#
loop_
_entity.id
_entity.type
_entity.pdbx_description
1 polymer ?
#
loop_
_entity_poly.entity_id
_entity_poly.type
_entity_poly.pdbx_seq_one_letter_code
_entity_poly.pdbx_strand_id
1 'polypeptide(L)'
;VNNSHLSDGINNGHTIQVNCPGGDTVTVGDKPYSLVQFHFHSPSEHTVDGKHAAMEMHLVHKSADGALAVLGVLIEEGAENAAFAPIWNNLPAGKDEEKHYSDVLYDINALLPADHSVYRYDGSLTTPPCSEGVSWMVLRTPIQMSADQVGKFRMHINGNNRPVNPLNGRVVQQMSIGN
;
A
#
# COMPACT_ATOMS: atom_id res chain seq x y z
N VAL A 1 -19.33 15.46 1.34
CA VAL A 1 -18.88 15.23 2.74
C VAL A 1 -17.42 15.67 2.80
N ASN A 2 -17.05 16.50 3.78
CA ASN A 2 -15.67 17.00 3.91
C ASN A 2 -14.74 15.84 4.27
N ASN A 3 -13.91 15.40 3.33
CA ASN A 3 -12.91 14.35 3.52
C ASN A 3 -11.54 14.93 3.97
N SER A 4 -11.56 15.95 4.83
CA SER A 4 -10.36 16.47 5.48
C SER A 4 -10.00 15.60 6.67
N HIS A 5 -9.27 14.53 6.37
CA HIS A 5 -8.76 13.58 7.33
C HIS A 5 -7.41 14.07 7.87
N LEU A 6 -7.28 14.18 9.20
CA LEU A 6 -5.99 14.36 9.85
C LEU A 6 -5.21 13.05 9.67
N SER A 7 -4.27 13.04 8.74
CA SER A 7 -3.36 11.92 8.54
C SER A 7 -2.00 12.27 9.12
N ASP A 8 -1.28 11.26 9.61
CA ASP A 8 0.09 11.43 10.10
C ASP A 8 1.01 10.60 9.23
N GLY A 9 2.04 11.25 8.69
CA GLY A 9 3.13 10.58 7.99
C GLY A 9 4.22 10.21 8.98
N ILE A 10 4.57 8.93 9.08
CA ILE A 10 5.58 8.43 10.01
C ILE A 10 6.64 7.65 9.25
N ASN A 11 7.92 8.00 9.45
CA ASN A 11 9.02 7.13 9.07
C ASN A 11 9.40 6.32 10.31
N ASN A 12 8.91 5.09 10.41
CA ASN A 12 9.15 4.24 11.59
C ASN A 12 10.48 3.47 11.53
N GLY A 13 11.40 3.87 10.63
CA GLY A 13 12.67 3.18 10.38
C GLY A 13 12.57 1.90 9.55
N HIS A 14 11.35 1.43 9.24
CA HIS A 14 11.12 0.26 8.38
C HIS A 14 10.39 0.63 7.08
N THR A 15 9.54 1.64 7.14
CA THR A 15 8.80 2.19 6.00
C THR A 15 8.38 3.63 6.30
N ILE A 16 7.82 4.29 5.29
CA ILE A 16 7.02 5.49 5.47
C ILE A 16 5.55 5.07 5.46
N GLN A 17 4.86 5.31 6.56
CA GLN A 17 3.46 4.97 6.79
C GLN A 17 2.63 6.26 6.84
N VAL A 18 1.41 6.21 6.31
CA VAL A 18 0.40 7.26 6.45
C VAL A 18 -0.80 6.69 7.18
N ASN A 19 -1.07 7.21 8.37
CA ASN A 19 -2.25 6.84 9.16
C ASN A 19 -3.51 7.43 8.55
N CYS A 20 -4.56 6.62 8.42
CA CYS A 20 -5.84 7.05 7.86
C CYS A 20 -6.89 7.06 8.98
N PRO A 21 -7.54 8.20 9.27
CA PRO A 21 -8.52 8.32 10.36
C PRO A 21 -9.89 7.65 10.07
N GLY A 22 -9.97 6.83 9.02
CA GLY A 22 -11.16 6.06 8.62
C GLY A 22 -12.09 6.80 7.66
N GLY A 23 -13.06 6.07 7.11
CA GLY A 23 -14.01 6.56 6.09
C GLY A 23 -13.96 5.73 4.81
N ASP A 24 -12.76 5.33 4.41
CA ASP A 24 -12.55 4.44 3.26
C ASP A 24 -12.66 2.96 3.66
N THR A 25 -13.27 2.16 2.80
CA THR A 25 -13.49 0.73 3.03
C THR A 25 -13.29 -0.10 1.78
N VAL A 26 -12.87 -1.34 1.96
CA VAL A 26 -12.93 -2.39 0.94
C VAL A 26 -13.85 -3.52 1.43
N THR A 27 -14.59 -4.14 0.53
CA THR A 27 -15.42 -5.31 0.85
C THR A 27 -14.81 -6.56 0.24
N VAL A 28 -14.59 -7.58 1.07
CA VAL A 28 -14.01 -8.87 0.67
C VAL A 28 -15.05 -9.96 0.91
N GLY A 29 -15.64 -10.48 -0.17
CA GLY A 29 -16.86 -11.29 -0.06
C GLY A 29 -18.03 -10.42 0.43
N ASP A 30 -18.66 -10.80 1.54
CA ASP A 30 -19.73 -10.02 2.16
C ASP A 30 -19.26 -9.22 3.39
N LYS A 31 -17.93 -9.13 3.59
CA LYS A 31 -17.34 -8.58 4.81
C LYS A 31 -16.62 -7.25 4.55
N PRO A 32 -17.01 -6.16 5.22
CA PRO A 32 -16.34 -4.86 5.09
C PRO A 32 -15.08 -4.78 5.95
N TYR A 33 -14.07 -4.09 5.42
CA TYR A 33 -12.80 -3.78 6.07
C TYR A 33 -12.51 -2.30 5.92
N SER A 34 -12.26 -1.60 7.03
CA SER A 34 -11.95 -0.17 7.04
C SER A 34 -10.46 0.07 6.86
N LEU A 35 -10.09 1.02 6.02
CA LEU A 35 -8.70 1.45 5.84
C LEU A 35 -8.17 2.04 7.15
N VAL A 36 -7.00 1.57 7.59
CA VAL A 36 -6.36 2.05 8.83
C VAL A 36 -5.04 2.78 8.56
N GLN A 37 -4.28 2.34 7.54
CA GLN A 37 -3.05 2.99 7.10
C GLN A 37 -2.68 2.50 5.70
N PHE A 38 -1.77 3.22 5.04
CA PHE A 38 -0.97 2.64 3.96
C PHE A 38 0.52 2.93 4.14
N HIS A 39 1.37 2.12 3.52
CA HIS A 39 2.82 2.25 3.58
C HIS A 39 3.49 1.70 2.31
N PHE A 40 4.82 1.85 2.20
CA PHE A 40 5.56 1.59 0.97
C PHE A 40 6.76 0.64 1.14
N HIS A 41 7.06 -0.09 0.08
CA HIS A 41 8.24 -0.94 -0.07
C HIS A 41 9.02 -0.58 -1.33
N SER A 42 10.36 -0.68 -1.27
CA SER A 42 11.25 -0.54 -2.42
C SER A 42 12.40 -1.56 -2.33
N PRO A 43 12.56 -2.46 -3.32
CA PRO A 43 11.63 -2.76 -4.43
C PRO A 43 10.28 -3.33 -3.96
N SER A 44 9.40 -3.73 -4.88
CA SER A 44 8.14 -4.41 -4.50
C SER A 44 8.40 -5.67 -3.67
N GLU A 45 7.46 -6.06 -2.81
CA GLU A 45 7.53 -7.34 -2.10
C GLU A 45 7.02 -8.48 -2.98
N HIS A 46 5.90 -8.22 -3.68
CA HIS A 46 5.38 -9.14 -4.67
C HIS A 46 6.22 -9.11 -5.94
N THR A 47 6.22 -10.26 -6.64
CA THR A 47 6.70 -10.35 -8.02
C THR A 47 5.58 -10.81 -8.92
N VAL A 48 5.60 -10.34 -10.16
CA VAL A 48 4.77 -10.86 -11.24
C VAL A 48 5.72 -11.51 -12.24
N ASP A 49 5.48 -12.79 -12.55
CA ASP A 49 6.37 -13.62 -13.39
C ASP A 49 7.85 -13.58 -12.95
N GLY A 50 8.07 -13.55 -11.62
CA GLY A 50 9.40 -13.53 -11.01
C GLY A 50 10.13 -12.18 -11.07
N LYS A 51 9.45 -11.11 -11.50
CA LYS A 51 10.02 -9.76 -11.59
C LYS A 51 9.43 -8.84 -10.53
N HIS A 52 10.31 -8.09 -9.87
CA HIS A 52 9.91 -7.00 -8.98
C HIS A 52 9.55 -5.76 -9.77
N ALA A 53 8.58 -5.00 -9.26
CA ALA A 53 8.34 -3.62 -9.65
C ALA A 53 9.29 -2.68 -8.87
N ALA A 54 9.33 -1.40 -9.25
CA ALA A 54 10.23 -0.43 -8.65
C ALA A 54 9.90 -0.17 -7.17
N MET A 55 8.62 -0.14 -6.84
CA MET A 55 8.08 -0.02 -5.48
C MET A 55 6.75 -0.76 -5.36
N GLU A 56 6.23 -0.87 -4.14
CA GLU A 56 4.88 -1.36 -3.86
C GLU A 56 4.26 -0.59 -2.70
N MET A 57 2.98 -0.22 -2.82
CA MET A 57 2.19 0.37 -1.74
C MET A 57 1.23 -0.68 -1.17
N HIS A 58 1.14 -0.75 0.16
CA HIS A 58 0.19 -1.59 0.88
C HIS A 58 -0.83 -0.74 1.60
N LEU A 59 -2.12 -0.88 1.23
CA LEU A 59 -3.24 -0.32 1.98
C LEU A 59 -3.78 -1.38 2.94
N VAL A 60 -3.59 -1.16 4.24
CA VAL A 60 -3.98 -2.11 5.29
C VAL A 60 -5.38 -1.77 5.78
N HIS A 61 -6.26 -2.77 5.74
CA HIS A 61 -7.63 -2.66 6.18
C HIS A 61 -7.93 -3.64 7.31
N LYS A 62 -8.82 -3.25 8.21
CA LYS A 62 -9.23 -4.04 9.36
C LYS A 62 -10.75 -4.10 9.44
N SER A 63 -11.28 -5.30 9.61
CA SER A 63 -12.71 -5.53 9.84
C SER A 63 -13.08 -5.41 11.32
N ALA A 64 -14.38 -5.37 11.62
CA ALA A 64 -14.89 -5.18 12.98
C ALA A 64 -14.45 -6.26 13.99
N ASP A 65 -14.23 -7.50 13.52
CA ASP A 65 -13.73 -8.62 14.35
C ASP A 65 -12.20 -8.71 14.40
N GLY A 66 -11.50 -7.78 13.75
CA GLY A 66 -10.05 -7.68 13.76
C GLY A 66 -9.33 -8.42 12.62
N ALA A 67 -10.03 -9.12 11.72
CA ALA A 67 -9.40 -9.71 10.55
C ALA A 67 -8.81 -8.63 9.62
N LEU A 68 -7.72 -8.96 8.93
CA LEU A 68 -6.98 -8.04 8.07
C LEU A 68 -7.19 -8.37 6.59
N ALA A 69 -7.25 -7.31 5.78
CA ALA A 69 -7.17 -7.38 4.32
C ALA A 69 -6.16 -6.33 3.84
N VAL A 70 -5.33 -6.68 2.87
CA VAL A 70 -4.33 -5.76 2.31
C VAL A 70 -4.52 -5.64 0.81
N LEU A 71 -4.64 -4.41 0.34
CA LEU A 71 -4.61 -4.08 -1.08
C LEU A 71 -3.17 -3.67 -1.44
N GLY A 72 -2.51 -4.48 -2.27
CA GLY A 72 -1.18 -4.20 -2.81
C GLY A 72 -1.28 -3.48 -4.16
N VAL A 73 -0.52 -2.40 -4.32
CA VAL A 73 -0.42 -1.63 -5.57
C VAL A 73 1.03 -1.62 -6.01
N LEU A 74 1.31 -2.28 -7.13
CA LEU A 74 2.64 -2.26 -7.74
C LEU A 74 2.89 -0.89 -8.37
N ILE A 75 4.13 -0.40 -8.23
CA ILE A 75 4.56 0.89 -8.73
C ILE A 75 5.74 0.69 -9.69
N GLU A 76 5.57 1.11 -10.94
CA GLU A 76 6.62 1.12 -11.95
C GLU A 76 7.21 2.53 -12.12
N GLU A 77 8.50 2.60 -12.48
CA GLU A 77 9.10 3.87 -12.90
C GLU A 77 8.49 4.29 -14.25
N GLY A 78 7.98 5.51 -14.33
CA GLY A 78 7.27 6.03 -15.50
C GLY A 78 6.98 7.53 -15.39
N ALA A 79 5.75 7.92 -15.74
CA ALA A 79 5.31 9.30 -15.58
C ALA A 79 5.20 9.71 -14.09
N GLU A 80 5.40 11.00 -13.81
CA GLU A 80 5.15 11.54 -12.47
C GLU A 80 3.68 11.36 -12.08
N ASN A 81 3.47 10.91 -10.84
CA ASN A 81 2.13 10.75 -10.28
C ASN A 81 1.78 11.92 -9.37
N ALA A 82 1.05 12.89 -9.93
CA ALA A 82 0.66 14.10 -9.22
C ALA A 82 -0.26 13.83 -8.01
N ALA A 83 -1.00 12.71 -8.00
CA ALA A 83 -1.88 12.36 -6.88
C ALA A 83 -1.08 12.10 -5.58
N PHE A 84 0.18 11.68 -5.70
CA PHE A 84 1.07 11.47 -4.54
C PHE A 84 1.76 12.76 -4.07
N ALA A 85 1.71 13.87 -4.81
CA ALA A 85 2.40 15.10 -4.44
C ALA A 85 2.10 15.59 -3.00
N PRO A 86 0.86 15.53 -2.50
CA PRO A 86 0.56 15.93 -1.12
C PRO A 86 1.36 15.10 -0.08
N ILE A 87 1.49 13.79 -0.30
CA ILE A 87 2.25 12.89 0.57
C ILE A 87 3.77 13.04 0.34
N TRP A 88 4.20 13.03 -0.93
CA TRP A 88 5.61 13.04 -1.31
C TRP A 88 6.32 14.35 -0.94
N ASN A 89 5.61 15.47 -0.95
CA ASN A 89 6.15 16.75 -0.50
C ASN A 89 6.35 16.80 1.02
N ASN A 90 5.66 15.94 1.77
CA ASN A 90 5.65 15.91 3.22
C ASN A 90 6.22 14.61 3.80
N LEU A 91 7.08 13.89 3.06
CA LEU A 91 7.71 12.68 3.61
C LEU A 91 8.50 12.99 4.89
N PRO A 92 8.33 12.21 5.97
CA PRO A 92 9.22 12.25 7.12
C PRO A 92 10.61 11.75 6.72
N ALA A 93 11.62 12.59 6.92
CA ALA A 93 12.97 12.38 6.43
C ALA A 93 13.85 11.59 7.41
N GLY A 94 13.65 11.78 8.71
CA GLY A 94 14.37 11.12 9.79
C GLY A 94 13.71 9.81 10.22
N LYS A 95 14.52 8.87 10.71
CA LYS A 95 14.00 7.70 11.41
C LYS A 95 13.25 8.15 12.67
N ASP A 96 12.10 7.53 12.90
CA ASP A 96 11.14 7.83 13.97
C ASP A 96 10.54 9.25 13.89
N GLU A 97 10.70 9.94 12.76
CA GLU A 97 10.06 11.24 12.52
C GLU A 97 8.59 11.05 12.17
N GLU A 98 7.75 11.83 12.84
CA GLU A 98 6.34 11.99 12.56
C GLU A 98 6.06 13.40 12.04
N LYS A 99 5.28 13.49 10.97
CA LYS A 99 4.79 14.74 10.40
C LYS A 99 3.27 14.71 10.39
N HIS A 100 2.67 15.63 11.13
CA HIS A 100 1.23 15.87 11.07
C HIS A 100 0.87 16.50 9.74
N TYR A 101 -0.06 15.87 9.02
CA TYR A 101 -0.54 16.35 7.74
C TYR A 101 -1.79 17.22 7.90
N SER A 102 -1.75 18.21 8.80
CA SER A 102 -2.91 19.02 9.18
C SER A 102 -3.61 19.70 8.00
N ASP A 103 -2.90 19.99 6.90
CA ASP A 103 -3.42 20.62 5.69
C ASP A 103 -3.18 19.81 4.41
N VAL A 104 -2.79 18.52 4.51
CA VAL A 104 -2.56 17.68 3.33
C VAL A 104 -3.83 16.90 3.02
N LEU A 105 -4.47 17.26 1.93
CA LEU A 105 -5.58 16.50 1.38
C LEU A 105 -5.08 15.57 0.29
N TYR A 106 -5.43 14.29 0.39
CA TYR A 106 -5.26 13.31 -0.68
C TYR A 106 -6.54 12.48 -0.81
N ASP A 107 -6.79 11.98 -2.02
CA ASP A 107 -7.89 11.08 -2.32
C ASP A 107 -7.32 9.69 -2.55
N ILE A 108 -7.70 8.71 -1.73
CA ILE A 108 -7.23 7.33 -1.85
C ILE A 108 -7.54 6.77 -3.24
N ASN A 109 -8.70 7.08 -3.83
CA ASN A 109 -9.06 6.57 -5.15
C ASN A 109 -8.17 7.14 -6.26
N ALA A 110 -7.64 8.35 -6.08
CA ALA A 110 -6.68 8.95 -7.01
C ALA A 110 -5.29 8.31 -6.93
N LEU A 111 -5.00 7.54 -5.87
CA LEU A 111 -3.76 6.77 -5.73
C LEU A 111 -3.85 5.37 -6.37
N LEU A 112 -5.03 4.97 -6.84
CA LEU A 112 -5.30 3.66 -7.43
C LEU A 112 -5.35 3.75 -8.96
N PRO A 113 -5.01 2.66 -9.68
CA PRO A 113 -5.28 2.55 -11.11
C PRO A 113 -6.79 2.50 -11.38
N ALA A 114 -7.22 2.90 -12.58
CA ALA A 114 -8.64 2.85 -12.95
C ALA A 114 -9.21 1.42 -13.06
N ASP A 115 -8.36 0.41 -13.34
CA ASP A 115 -8.76 -1.00 -13.33
C ASP A 115 -8.45 -1.63 -11.98
N HIS A 116 -9.49 -2.00 -11.25
CA HIS A 116 -9.42 -2.66 -9.95
C HIS A 116 -9.39 -4.19 -10.03
N SER A 117 -8.93 -4.74 -11.14
CA SER A 117 -8.66 -6.17 -11.24
C SER A 117 -7.48 -6.59 -10.37
N VAL A 118 -7.62 -7.73 -9.68
CA VAL A 118 -6.68 -8.20 -8.66
C VAL A 118 -6.26 -9.65 -8.83
N TYR A 119 -5.04 -9.93 -8.38
CA TYR A 119 -4.65 -11.22 -7.87
C TYR A 119 -5.10 -11.35 -6.42
N ARG A 120 -5.79 -12.42 -6.04
CA ARG A 120 -6.20 -12.68 -4.65
C ARG A 120 -5.63 -13.98 -4.12
N TYR A 121 -5.18 -13.94 -2.88
CA TYR A 121 -4.76 -15.12 -2.13
C TYR A 121 -4.82 -14.87 -0.62
N ASP A 122 -4.86 -15.93 0.18
CA ASP A 122 -4.71 -15.82 1.63
C ASP A 122 -3.23 -15.99 2.02
N GLY A 123 -2.74 -15.06 2.84
CA GLY A 123 -1.34 -14.95 3.20
C GLY A 123 -1.14 -14.45 4.62
N SER A 124 -0.08 -13.68 4.81
CA SER A 124 0.33 -13.14 6.10
C SER A 124 0.75 -11.69 6.00
N LEU A 125 1.01 -11.08 7.16
CA LEU A 125 1.81 -9.86 7.22
C LEU A 125 3.22 -10.13 6.68
N THR A 126 3.78 -9.15 5.98
CA THR A 126 5.14 -9.23 5.44
C THR A 126 6.22 -8.78 6.45
N THR A 127 5.80 -8.20 7.57
CA THR A 127 6.65 -7.81 8.69
C THR A 127 6.35 -8.66 9.94
N PRO A 128 7.33 -8.86 10.85
CA PRO A 128 7.10 -9.55 12.12
C PRO A 128 5.89 -8.98 12.88
N PRO A 129 5.03 -9.83 13.47
CA PRO A 129 5.20 -11.27 13.71
C PRO A 129 4.81 -12.19 12.52
N CYS A 130 4.63 -11.65 11.32
CA CYS A 130 4.27 -12.41 10.12
C CYS A 130 2.97 -13.22 10.27
N SER A 131 2.00 -12.68 11.02
CA SER A 131 0.71 -13.34 11.28
C SER A 131 -0.01 -13.72 9.99
N GLU A 132 -0.43 -14.98 9.90
CA GLU A 132 -1.26 -15.51 8.81
C GLU A 132 -2.73 -15.09 8.94
N GLY A 133 -3.54 -15.44 7.94
CA GLY A 133 -4.98 -15.11 7.89
C GLY A 133 -5.27 -13.73 7.31
N VAL A 134 -4.33 -13.16 6.55
CA VAL A 134 -4.48 -11.89 5.85
C VAL A 134 -5.01 -12.14 4.45
N SER A 135 -6.14 -11.52 4.08
CA SER A 135 -6.63 -11.60 2.70
C SER A 135 -5.90 -10.58 1.83
N TRP A 136 -5.09 -11.07 0.89
CA TRP A 136 -4.33 -10.24 -0.03
C TRP A 136 -5.08 -10.03 -1.33
N MET A 137 -5.10 -8.78 -1.80
CA MET A 137 -5.57 -8.38 -3.12
C MET A 137 -4.48 -7.52 -3.75
N VAL A 138 -3.79 -8.00 -4.76
CA VAL A 138 -2.75 -7.23 -5.45
C VAL A 138 -3.31 -6.77 -6.79
N LEU A 139 -3.41 -5.46 -7.00
CA LEU A 139 -3.89 -4.90 -8.26
C LEU A 139 -3.00 -5.36 -9.41
N ARG A 140 -3.62 -5.82 -10.49
CA ARG A 140 -2.91 -6.32 -11.69
C ARG A 140 -2.31 -5.18 -12.50
N THR A 141 -2.97 -4.02 -12.47
CA THR A 141 -2.51 -2.82 -13.18
C THR A 141 -1.61 -2.03 -12.24
N PRO A 142 -0.30 -1.88 -12.54
CA PRO A 142 0.56 -1.03 -11.75
C PRO A 142 0.20 0.44 -11.97
N ILE A 143 0.51 1.28 -10.98
CA ILE A 143 0.58 2.72 -11.17
C ILE A 143 1.99 3.12 -11.58
N GLN A 144 2.13 4.29 -12.17
CA GLN A 144 3.45 4.87 -12.46
C GLN A 144 3.81 5.90 -11.40
N MET A 145 5.10 6.03 -11.12
CA MET A 145 5.71 7.16 -10.43
C MET A 145 7.02 7.52 -11.15
N SER A 146 7.44 8.79 -11.13
CA SER A 146 8.68 9.19 -11.78
C SER A 146 9.90 8.60 -11.07
N ALA A 147 11.02 8.48 -11.80
CA ALA A 147 12.29 8.05 -11.21
C ALA A 147 12.71 8.95 -10.02
N ASP A 148 12.39 10.25 -10.06
CA ASP A 148 12.65 11.19 -8.96
C ASP A 148 11.76 10.89 -7.75
N GLN A 149 10.48 10.56 -7.95
CA GLN A 149 9.59 10.17 -6.85
C GLN A 149 10.09 8.88 -6.19
N VAL A 150 10.42 7.87 -6.99
CA VAL A 150 10.97 6.60 -6.50
C VAL A 150 12.32 6.82 -5.79
N GLY A 151 13.19 7.63 -6.38
CA GLY A 151 14.49 8.00 -5.81
C GLY A 151 14.35 8.71 -4.46
N LYS A 152 13.39 9.63 -4.33
CA LYS A 152 13.13 10.36 -3.08
C LYS A 152 12.74 9.43 -1.93
N PHE A 153 11.93 8.40 -2.19
CA PHE A 153 11.64 7.38 -1.18
C PHE A 153 12.90 6.59 -0.80
N ARG A 154 13.66 6.14 -1.81
CA ARG A 154 14.91 5.37 -1.65
C ARG A 154 15.99 6.10 -0.85
N MET A 155 15.97 7.43 -0.81
CA MET A 155 16.86 8.22 0.05
C MET A 155 16.62 7.99 1.55
N HIS A 156 15.39 7.64 1.93
CA HIS A 156 15.00 7.42 3.32
C HIS A 156 14.89 5.93 3.67
N ILE A 157 14.29 5.14 2.78
CA ILE A 157 14.03 3.70 2.97
C ILE A 157 14.35 2.96 1.67
N ASN A 158 15.25 1.98 1.74
CA ASN A 158 15.56 1.12 0.59
C ASN A 158 15.88 -0.31 1.06
N GLY A 159 15.49 -1.31 0.27
CA GLY A 159 15.69 -2.72 0.61
C GLY A 159 14.83 -3.20 1.78
N ASN A 160 13.63 -2.63 1.95
CA ASN A 160 12.68 -2.99 3.01
C ASN A 160 11.65 -4.04 2.55
N ASN A 161 11.93 -4.75 1.46
CA ASN A 161 11.09 -5.81 0.94
C ASN A 161 11.52 -7.17 1.49
N ARG A 162 10.57 -7.91 2.05
CA ARG A 162 10.77 -9.31 2.42
C ARG A 162 10.90 -10.15 1.13
N PRO A 163 11.81 -11.14 1.11
CA PRO A 163 11.89 -12.09 0.00
C PRO A 163 10.57 -12.83 -0.24
N VAL A 164 10.29 -13.14 -1.50
CA VAL A 164 9.13 -13.96 -1.88
C VAL A 164 9.14 -15.30 -1.15
N ASN A 165 7.97 -15.74 -0.69
CA ASN A 165 7.82 -17.02 -0.01
C ASN A 165 7.17 -18.05 -0.95
N PRO A 166 7.45 -19.35 -0.79
CA PRO A 166 6.82 -20.40 -1.61
C PRO A 166 5.29 -20.33 -1.58
N LEU A 167 4.63 -20.57 -2.72
CA LEU A 167 3.17 -20.65 -2.79
C LEU A 167 2.63 -21.83 -1.96
N ASN A 168 3.41 -22.90 -1.82
CA ASN A 168 2.96 -24.17 -1.23
C ASN A 168 1.68 -24.65 -1.94
N GLY A 169 0.64 -25.03 -1.19
CA GLY A 169 -0.64 -25.47 -1.75
C GLY A 169 -1.59 -24.32 -2.15
N ARG A 170 -1.17 -23.05 -2.05
CA ARG A 170 -2.04 -21.90 -2.33
C ARG A 170 -2.20 -21.68 -3.83
N VAL A 171 -3.40 -21.32 -4.24
CA VAL A 171 -3.73 -20.90 -5.60
C VAL A 171 -3.98 -19.39 -5.59
N VAL A 172 -3.31 -18.67 -6.51
CA VAL A 172 -3.56 -17.25 -6.74
C VAL A 172 -4.74 -17.12 -7.70
N GLN A 173 -5.82 -16.50 -7.24
CA GLN A 173 -7.03 -16.26 -8.03
C GLN A 173 -6.92 -14.94 -8.77
N GLN A 174 -7.56 -14.84 -9.94
CA GLN A 174 -7.71 -13.56 -10.65
C GLN A 174 -9.16 -13.14 -10.62
N MET A 175 -9.43 -11.90 -10.23
CA MET A 175 -10.78 -11.37 -10.04
C MET A 175 -10.83 -9.89 -10.43
N SER A 176 -12.03 -9.33 -10.55
CA SER A 176 -12.24 -7.88 -10.58
C SER A 176 -13.00 -7.46 -9.33
N ILE A 177 -12.50 -6.44 -8.64
CA ILE A 177 -13.24 -5.81 -7.54
C ILE A 177 -14.20 -4.81 -8.20
N GLY A 178 -15.51 -5.01 -8.03
CA GLY A 178 -16.50 -4.06 -8.53
C GLY A 178 -16.36 -2.71 -7.82
N ASN A 179 -16.58 -1.62 -8.57
CA ASN A 179 -16.63 -0.26 -8.03
C ASN A 179 -17.78 -0.08 -7.02
#